data_AF-A0A955SR13-F1
#
_entry.id   AF-A0A955SR13-F1
#
_cell.length_a   1.000
_cell.length_b   1.000
_cell.length_c   1.000
_cell.angle_alpha   90.00
_cell.angle_beta   90.00
_cell.angle_gamma   90.00
#
_symmetry.space_group_name_H-M   'P 1'
#
loop_
_entity.id
_entity.type
_entity.pdbx_description
1 polymer ?
#
loop_
_entity_poly.entity_id
_entity_poly.type
_entity_poly.pdbx_seq_one_letter_code
_entity_poly.pdbx_strand_id
1 'polypeptide(L)'
;DRESIFRSLQARRTYGSTDKIRLAVRAGDHWMGEEFAAKEMPPIHVTAKGTGEISLIQFVVDGKREKTLNPNCTDVDLKESIDLSPGRHYVYVRLEQKDGNLAWASPFFVEIGE
;
A
#
# COMPACT_ATOMS: atom_id res chain seq x y z
N ASP A 1 -5.05 -28.58 0.10
CA ASP A 1 -5.01 -27.98 -1.24
C ASP A 1 -3.67 -27.37 -1.58
N ARG A 2 -3.06 -27.81 -2.69
CA ARG A 2 -1.82 -27.24 -3.24
C ARG A 2 -2.11 -25.94 -4.00
N GLU A 3 -3.20 -25.92 -4.74
CA GLU A 3 -3.60 -24.78 -5.58
C GLU A 3 -3.87 -23.51 -4.77
N SER A 4 -4.47 -23.63 -3.59
CA SER A 4 -4.69 -22.49 -2.70
C SER A 4 -3.38 -21.87 -2.22
N ILE A 5 -2.35 -22.68 -1.92
CA ILE A 5 -1.02 -22.20 -1.55
C ILE A 5 -0.39 -21.41 -2.71
N PHE A 6 -0.47 -21.92 -3.95
CA PHE A 6 0.04 -21.22 -5.13
C PHE A 6 -0.71 -19.90 -5.38
N ARG A 7 -2.04 -19.87 -5.24
CA ARG A 7 -2.82 -18.64 -5.35
C ARG A 7 -2.45 -17.62 -4.28
N SER A 8 -2.23 -18.05 -3.04
CA SER A 8 -1.79 -17.15 -1.96
C SER A 8 -0.41 -16.53 -2.24
N LEU A 9 0.53 -17.31 -2.79
CA LEU A 9 1.83 -16.79 -3.20
C LEU A 9 1.70 -15.79 -4.35
N GLN A 10 0.83 -16.07 -5.33
CA GLN A 10 0.57 -15.17 -6.46
C GLN A 10 -0.13 -13.87 -6.04
N ALA A 11 -0.99 -13.93 -5.02
CA ALA A 11 -1.70 -12.77 -4.50
C ALA A 11 -0.78 -11.76 -3.79
N ARG A 12 0.48 -12.12 -3.46
CA ARG A 12 1.52 -11.23 -2.94
C ARG A 12 1.03 -10.31 -1.80
N ARG A 13 0.14 -10.81 -0.93
CA ARG A 13 -0.42 -10.06 0.21
C ARG A 13 0.60 -9.95 1.34
N THR A 14 1.72 -9.31 1.02
CA THR A 14 2.92 -9.24 1.85
C THR A 14 3.36 -7.80 2.00
N TYR A 15 4.19 -7.55 3.01
CA TYR A 15 4.86 -6.27 3.20
C TYR A 15 6.26 -6.53 3.76
N GLY A 16 7.19 -5.65 3.48
CA GLY A 16 8.51 -5.63 4.12
C GLY A 16 8.49 -4.67 5.30
N SER A 17 9.19 -5.01 6.38
CA SER A 17 9.42 -4.10 7.50
C SER A 17 10.83 -4.29 8.08
N THR A 18 11.44 -3.21 8.56
CA THR A 18 12.75 -3.26 9.25
C THR A 18 12.62 -3.38 10.76
N ASP A 19 11.41 -3.22 11.29
CA ASP A 19 11.02 -3.48 12.68
C ASP A 19 9.65 -4.20 12.73
N LYS A 20 9.11 -4.49 13.91
CA LYS A 20 7.81 -5.16 14.14
C LYS A 20 6.60 -4.28 13.82
N ILE A 21 6.64 -3.61 12.68
CA ILE A 21 5.57 -2.79 12.15
C ILE A 21 4.51 -3.70 11.54
N ARG A 22 3.24 -3.44 11.85
CA ARG A 22 2.12 -4.09 11.17
C ARG A 22 1.61 -3.15 10.09
N LEU A 23 1.41 -3.66 8.89
CA LEU A 23 0.90 -2.91 7.76
C LEU A 23 -0.12 -3.73 6.99
N ALA A 24 -1.29 -3.15 6.77
CA ALA A 24 -2.28 -3.62 5.82
C ALA A 24 -2.72 -2.44 4.95
N VAL A 25 -2.77 -2.67 3.64
CA VAL A 25 -3.22 -1.66 2.68
C VAL A 25 -4.28 -2.29 1.78
N ARG A 26 -5.38 -1.56 1.58
CA ARG A 26 -6.49 -1.96 0.71
C ARG A 26 -6.87 -0.83 -0.22
N ALA A 27 -7.37 -1.16 -1.40
CA ALA A 27 -7.97 -0.21 -2.34
C ALA A 27 -9.39 -0.69 -2.64
N GLY A 28 -10.40 -0.09 -1.99
CA GLY A 28 -11.74 -0.66 -1.98
C GLY A 28 -11.74 -2.10 -1.46
N ASP A 29 -12.18 -3.04 -2.30
CA ASP A 29 -12.19 -4.47 -1.96
C ASP A 29 -10.85 -5.18 -2.20
N HIS A 30 -9.91 -4.55 -2.92
CA HIS A 30 -8.62 -5.14 -3.29
C HIS A 30 -7.61 -5.10 -2.16
N TRP A 31 -6.84 -6.17 -2.02
CA TRP A 31 -5.70 -6.24 -1.11
C TRP A 31 -4.39 -5.85 -1.79
N MET A 32 -3.45 -5.28 -1.03
CA MET A 32 -2.08 -5.07 -1.48
C MET A 32 -1.49 -6.34 -2.10
N GLY A 33 -0.80 -6.21 -3.23
CA GLY A 33 -0.28 -7.34 -4.01
C GLY A 33 -1.20 -7.83 -5.13
N GLU A 34 -2.46 -7.41 -5.17
CA GLU A 34 -3.41 -7.79 -6.22
C GLU A 34 -3.20 -7.01 -7.53
N GLU A 35 -3.64 -7.64 -8.63
CA GLU A 35 -3.73 -7.06 -9.96
C GLU A 35 -5.21 -6.95 -10.35
N PHE A 36 -5.66 -5.77 -10.78
CA PHE A 36 -7.06 -5.53 -11.14
C PHE A 36 -7.22 -4.42 -12.19
N ALA A 37 -8.40 -4.34 -12.79
CA ALA A 37 -8.79 -3.25 -13.68
C ALA A 37 -9.87 -2.40 -13.02
N ALA A 38 -9.80 -1.09 -13.21
CA ALA A 38 -10.77 -0.14 -12.68
C ALA A 38 -10.94 1.06 -13.62
N LYS A 39 -12.03 1.82 -13.45
CA LYS A 39 -12.20 3.11 -14.14
C LYS A 39 -11.37 4.21 -13.51
N GLU A 40 -11.22 4.15 -12.20
CA GLU A 40 -10.44 5.06 -11.37
C GLU A 40 -9.86 4.26 -10.20
N MET A 41 -8.78 4.75 -9.61
CA MET A 41 -8.19 4.10 -8.45
C MET A 41 -9.13 4.23 -7.24
N PRO A 42 -9.58 3.11 -6.63
CA PRO A 42 -10.37 3.18 -5.42
C PRO A 42 -9.57 3.84 -4.28
N PRO A 43 -10.23 4.50 -3.31
CA PRO A 43 -9.55 5.07 -2.16
C PRO A 43 -8.70 4.02 -1.43
N ILE A 44 -7.43 4.38 -1.19
CA ILE A 44 -6.45 3.53 -0.53
C ILE A 44 -6.59 3.68 0.97
N HIS A 45 -7.02 2.61 1.63
CA HIS A 45 -7.08 2.49 3.08
C HIS A 45 -5.76 1.94 3.61
N VAL A 46 -5.08 2.72 4.44
CA VAL A 46 -3.86 2.35 5.12
C VAL A 46 -4.18 2.08 6.59
N THR A 47 -3.89 0.87 7.04
CA THR A 47 -3.90 0.50 8.46
C THR A 47 -2.50 0.10 8.86
N ALA A 48 -1.91 0.83 9.82
CA ALA A 48 -0.57 0.52 10.30
C ALA A 48 -0.46 0.65 11.81
N LYS A 49 0.41 -0.16 12.40
CA LYS A 49 0.79 -0.06 13.81
C LYS A 49 2.30 -0.16 13.92
N GLY A 50 2.93 0.95 14.26
CA GLY A 50 4.36 1.05 14.52
C GLY A 50 4.71 0.58 15.92
N THR A 51 5.97 0.19 16.10
CA THR A 51 6.61 0.07 17.41
C THR A 51 7.03 1.43 17.97
N GLY A 52 7.18 2.40 17.08
CA GLY A 52 7.38 3.82 17.34
C GLY A 52 6.44 4.68 16.49
N GLU A 53 6.59 5.98 16.60
CA GLU A 53 5.74 6.94 15.90
C GLU A 53 6.02 6.95 14.39
N ILE A 54 4.99 6.74 13.58
CA ILE A 54 5.03 6.83 12.12
C ILE A 54 5.04 8.31 11.75
N SER A 55 6.19 8.79 11.26
CA SER A 55 6.41 10.19 10.89
C SER A 55 6.08 10.48 9.43
N LEU A 56 6.09 9.44 8.58
CA LEU A 56 5.88 9.57 7.14
C LEU A 56 5.05 8.42 6.59
N ILE A 57 4.10 8.74 5.72
CA ILE A 57 3.44 7.79 4.83
C ILE A 57 3.56 8.35 3.41
N GLN A 58 3.99 7.52 2.46
CA GLN A 58 4.19 7.88 1.07
C GLN A 58 3.39 6.95 0.18
N PHE A 59 2.60 7.54 -0.72
CA PHE A 59 1.93 6.86 -1.81
C PHE A 59 2.81 7.00 -3.03
N VAL A 60 3.31 5.88 -3.53
CA VAL A 60 4.23 5.83 -4.66
C VAL A 60 3.50 5.26 -5.86
N VAL A 61 3.49 6.01 -6.96
CA VAL A 61 2.90 5.65 -8.26
C VAL A 61 4.02 5.60 -9.28
N ASP A 62 4.25 4.45 -9.90
CA ASP A 62 5.29 4.27 -10.93
C ASP A 62 6.69 4.78 -10.53
N GLY A 63 7.01 4.64 -9.25
CA GLY A 63 8.29 5.06 -8.65
C GLY A 63 8.34 6.53 -8.23
N LYS A 64 7.29 7.31 -8.51
CA LYS A 64 7.14 8.72 -8.10
C LYS A 64 6.31 8.85 -6.82
N ARG A 65 6.70 9.79 -5.97
CA ARG A 65 6.04 10.03 -4.66
C ARG A 65 4.90 11.00 -4.84
N GLU A 66 3.75 10.48 -5.25
CA GLU A 66 2.57 11.27 -5.60
C GLU A 66 1.87 11.88 -4.40
N LYS A 67 1.96 11.24 -3.22
CA LYS A 67 1.45 11.84 -2.00
C LYS A 67 2.30 11.47 -0.81
N THR A 68 2.46 12.42 0.11
CA THR A 68 3.18 12.23 1.37
C THR A 68 2.36 12.82 2.51
N LEU A 69 2.25 12.08 3.62
CA LEU A 69 1.55 12.48 4.82
C LEU A 69 2.48 12.36 6.04
N ASN A 70 2.24 13.20 7.05
CA ASN A 70 2.96 13.18 8.32
C ASN A 70 1.98 12.95 9.48
N PRO A 71 1.53 11.71 9.70
CA PRO A 71 0.50 11.43 10.71
C PRO A 71 1.02 11.62 12.14
N ASN A 72 2.31 11.41 12.39
CA ASN A 72 2.96 11.61 13.69
C ASN A 72 2.25 10.85 14.83
N CYS A 73 1.88 9.60 14.58
CA CYS A 73 1.22 8.71 15.55
C CYS A 73 1.70 7.26 15.41
N THR A 74 1.45 6.42 16.41
CA THR A 74 1.85 4.99 16.40
C THR A 74 0.84 4.09 15.70
N ASP A 75 -0.44 4.48 15.73
CA ASP A 75 -1.55 3.75 15.13
C ASP A 75 -2.17 4.62 14.02
N VAL A 76 -2.16 4.09 12.81
CA VAL A 76 -2.66 4.75 11.60
C VAL A 76 -3.87 3.99 11.10
N ASP A 77 -4.96 4.71 10.88
CA ASP A 77 -6.14 4.26 10.16
C ASP A 77 -6.64 5.46 9.32
N LEU A 78 -6.31 5.46 8.02
CA LEU A 78 -6.66 6.56 7.13
C LEU A 78 -6.96 6.10 5.71
N LYS A 79 -7.70 6.92 4.97
CA LYS A 79 -8.03 6.69 3.57
C LYS A 79 -7.58 7.86 2.71
N GLU A 80 -6.96 7.56 1.58
CA GLU A 80 -6.49 8.56 0.64
C GLU A 80 -6.83 8.19 -0.79
N SER A 81 -7.25 9.18 -1.57
CA SER A 81 -7.44 9.03 -3.01
C SER A 81 -6.15 9.42 -3.75
N ILE A 82 -5.85 8.67 -4.81
CA ILE A 82 -4.75 8.91 -5.73
C ILE A 82 -5.32 8.89 -7.14
N ASP A 83 -5.12 9.97 -7.88
CA ASP A 83 -5.57 10.04 -9.26
C ASP A 83 -4.54 9.34 -10.16
N LEU A 84 -5.02 8.48 -11.05
CA LEU A 84 -4.22 7.77 -12.03
C LEU A 84 -4.71 8.13 -13.43
N SER A 85 -3.77 8.31 -14.35
CA SER A 85 -4.09 8.44 -15.79
C SER A 85 -4.57 7.09 -16.35
N PRO A 86 -5.20 7.08 -17.53
CA PRO A 86 -5.44 5.84 -18.25
C PRO A 86 -4.14 5.06 -18.53
N GLY A 87 -4.21 3.74 -18.41
CA GLY A 87 -3.10 2.81 -18.62
C GLY A 87 -2.71 2.01 -17.39
N ARG A 88 -1.54 1.36 -17.48
CA ARG A 88 -1.00 0.48 -16.44
C ARG A 88 -0.17 1.25 -15.44
N HIS A 89 -0.54 1.09 -14.17
CA HIS A 89 0.15 1.70 -13.05
C HIS A 89 0.46 0.67 -11.98
N TYR A 90 1.55 0.87 -11.24
CA TYR A 90 1.72 0.20 -9.96
C TYR A 90 1.72 1.23 -8.83
N VAL A 91 0.97 0.92 -7.78
CA VAL A 91 0.80 1.81 -6.62
C VAL A 91 1.13 1.05 -5.36
N TYR A 92 1.99 1.62 -4.51
CA TYR A 92 2.27 1.05 -3.19
C TYR A 92 2.43 2.13 -2.14
N VAL A 93 2.28 1.71 -0.88
CA VAL A 93 2.45 2.58 0.27
C VAL A 93 3.73 2.22 0.99
N ARG A 94 4.55 3.22 1.28
CA ARG A 94 5.73 3.13 2.15
C ARG A 94 5.50 4.01 3.36
N LEU A 95 6.03 3.59 4.50
CA LEU A 95 5.98 4.37 5.73
C LEU A 95 7.30 4.31 6.49
N GLU A 96 7.54 5.36 7.27
CA GLU A 96 8.75 5.60 8.01
C GLU A 96 8.40 6.05 9.42
N GLN A 97 9.05 5.45 10.41
CA GLN A 97 9.00 5.87 11.79
C GLN A 97 10.02 6.98 12.08
N LYS A 98 9.82 7.74 13.16
CA LYS A 98 10.76 8.78 13.61
C LYS A 98 12.20 8.30 13.81
N ASP A 99 12.38 7.03 14.14
CA ASP A 99 13.69 6.38 14.33
C ASP A 99 14.32 5.88 13.01
N GLY A 100 13.66 6.12 11.87
CA GLY A 100 14.12 5.72 10.53
C GLY A 100 13.70 4.31 10.12
N ASN A 101 13.00 3.54 10.98
CA ASN A 101 12.49 2.23 10.61
C ASN A 101 11.40 2.33 9.55
N LEU A 102 11.39 1.37 8.62
CA LEU A 102 10.57 1.41 7.42
C LEU A 102 9.62 0.24 7.35
N ALA A 103 8.50 0.44 6.68
CA ALA A 103 7.71 -0.63 6.08
C ALA A 103 7.14 -0.22 4.73
N TRP A 104 6.95 -1.21 3.85
CA TRP A 104 6.37 -0.99 2.53
C TRP A 104 5.48 -2.17 2.13
N ALA A 105 4.27 -1.83 1.66
CA ALA A 105 3.31 -2.81 1.17
C ALA A 105 3.71 -3.32 -0.23
N SER A 106 3.32 -4.55 -0.54
CA SER A 106 3.33 -5.02 -1.93
C SER A 106 2.46 -4.10 -2.81
N PRO A 107 2.85 -3.83 -4.06
CA PRO A 107 2.10 -2.95 -4.93
C PRO A 107 0.76 -3.54 -5.37
N PHE A 108 -0.21 -2.68 -5.58
CA PHE A 108 -1.33 -2.92 -6.48
C PHE A 108 -0.83 -2.75 -7.91
N PHE A 109 -1.24 -3.64 -8.81
CA PHE A 109 -1.07 -3.47 -10.25
C PHE A 109 -2.44 -3.15 -10.84
N VAL A 110 -2.58 -1.94 -11.39
CA VAL A 110 -3.89 -1.43 -11.80
C VAL A 110 -3.87 -1.05 -13.26
N GLU A 111 -4.83 -1.57 -14.03
CA GLU A 111 -5.15 -1.10 -15.37
C GLU A 111 -6.32 -0.11 -15.27
N ILE A 112 -6.06 1.16 -15.58
CA ILE A 112 -7.08 2.20 -15.66
C ILE A 112 -7.58 2.27 -17.10
N GLY A 113 -8.88 1.97 -17.30
CA GLY A 113 -9.52 2.06 -18.61
C GLY A 113 -9.62 3.50 -19.11
N GLU A 114 -9.72 3.66 -20.44
CA GLU A 114 -10.11 4.94 -21.07
C GLU A 114 -11.54 5.37 -20.74
#